data_AF-A0A8J5JJ51-F1
#
_entry.id   AF-A0A8J5JJ51-F1
#
_cell.length_a   1.000
_cell.length_b   1.000
_cell.length_c   1.000
_cell.angle_alpha   90.00
_cell.angle_beta   90.00
_cell.angle_gamma   90.00
#
_symmetry.space_group_name_H-M   'P 1'
#
loop_
_entity.id
_entity.type
_entity.pdbx_description
1 polymer ?
#
loop_
_entity_poly.entity_id
_entity_poly.type
_entity_poly.pdbx_seq_one_letter_code
_entity_poly.pdbx_strand_id
1 'polypeptide(L)'
;MAARHGMLKSLIISLKKRFIDMASTILQNSWILDFKLWPAEYTGNEGFGDTAVGALAQSFEKTLREAELDSTKLEDEWAVLKCNLYKMSKISPVSQLSWQQINESYREMCGSFLHLDDLLLSIPTSSAGAECGFSQVKLIKTDWRSCLTDDHLTDLLMVLLQSECVGNFNP
;
A
#
# COMPACT_ATOMS: atom_id res chain seq x y z
N MET A 1 36.87 -2.10 -19.03
CA MET A 1 36.09 -1.73 -17.81
C MET A 1 35.21 -0.50 -17.97
N ALA A 2 35.64 0.57 -18.67
CA ALA A 2 34.87 1.82 -18.81
C ALA A 2 33.49 1.67 -19.49
N ALA A 3 33.38 0.87 -20.56
CA ALA A 3 32.13 0.69 -21.32
C ALA A 3 31.00 0.04 -20.50
N ARG A 4 31.33 -0.98 -19.69
CA ARG A 4 30.38 -1.65 -18.77
C ARG A 4 29.86 -0.69 -17.70
N HIS A 5 30.74 0.19 -17.20
CA HIS A 5 30.38 1.18 -16.19
C HIS A 5 29.47 2.28 -16.77
N GLY A 6 29.69 2.68 -18.04
CA GLY A 6 28.81 3.57 -18.78
C GLY A 6 27.42 2.97 -19.00
N MET A 7 27.34 1.70 -19.40
CA MET A 7 26.08 0.98 -19.60
C MET A 7 25.29 0.81 -18.29
N LEU A 8 25.96 0.50 -17.18
CA LEU A 8 25.32 0.43 -15.86
C LEU A 8 24.74 1.80 -15.46
N LYS A 9 25.47 2.89 -15.67
CA LYS A 9 24.97 4.24 -15.40
C LYS A 9 23.74 4.58 -16.24
N SER A 10 23.78 4.30 -17.55
CA SER A 10 22.64 4.60 -18.42
C SER A 10 21.40 3.78 -18.02
N LEU A 11 21.59 2.52 -17.67
CA LEU A 11 20.51 1.63 -17.24
C LEU A 11 19.90 2.08 -15.91
N ILE A 12 20.72 2.49 -14.94
CA ILE A 12 20.25 3.08 -13.68
C ILE A 12 19.47 4.37 -13.94
N ILE A 13 19.94 5.25 -14.83
CA ILE A 13 19.24 6.49 -15.18
C ILE A 13 17.88 6.18 -15.82
N SER A 14 17.84 5.23 -16.76
CA SER A 14 16.60 4.82 -17.42
C SER A 14 15.59 4.20 -16.44
N LEU A 15 16.05 3.35 -15.52
CA LEU A 15 15.20 2.78 -14.47
C LEU A 15 14.68 3.87 -13.54
N LYS A 16 15.56 4.74 -13.02
CA LYS A 16 15.15 5.86 -12.15
C LYS A 16 14.14 6.78 -12.82
N LYS A 17 14.32 7.09 -14.10
CA LYS A 17 13.37 7.91 -14.87
C LYS A 17 12.03 7.21 -15.04
N ARG A 18 12.04 5.91 -15.33
CA ARG A 18 10.83 5.11 -15.59
C ARG A 18 10.04 4.78 -14.32
N PHE A 19 10.72 4.70 -13.18
CA PHE A 19 10.14 4.42 -11.87
C PHE A 19 10.11 5.64 -10.96
N ILE A 20 10.27 6.86 -11.50
CA ILE A 20 10.27 8.08 -10.69
C ILE A 20 8.94 8.25 -9.95
N ASP A 21 7.84 7.86 -10.60
CA ASP A 21 6.49 7.90 -10.04
C ASP A 21 6.24 6.73 -9.07
N MET A 22 6.95 5.60 -9.24
CA MET A 22 6.95 4.46 -8.31
C MET A 22 7.86 4.71 -7.10
N ALA A 23 8.76 5.68 -7.18
CA ALA A 23 9.53 6.20 -6.05
C ALA A 23 8.74 7.30 -5.32
N SER A 24 7.40 7.23 -5.33
CA SER A 24 6.57 8.11 -4.54
C SER A 24 6.96 8.02 -3.06
N THR A 25 6.84 9.13 -2.33
CA THR A 25 7.08 9.17 -0.88
C THR A 25 6.33 8.04 -0.17
N ILE A 26 5.18 7.64 -0.68
CA ILE A 26 4.38 6.54 -0.16
C ILE A 26 5.10 5.20 -0.28
N LEU A 27 5.54 4.82 -1.49
CA LEU A 27 6.22 3.54 -1.72
C LEU A 27 7.62 3.46 -1.10
N GLN A 28 8.30 4.60 -0.96
CA GLN A 28 9.59 4.65 -0.24
C GLN A 28 9.45 4.41 1.26
N ASN A 29 8.27 4.70 1.83
CA ASN A 29 8.02 4.59 3.27
C ASN A 29 7.11 3.42 3.63
N SER A 30 6.53 2.70 2.65
CA SER A 30 5.65 1.54 2.88
C SER A 30 6.35 0.34 3.51
N TRP A 31 7.69 0.34 3.59
CA TRP A 31 8.46 -0.70 4.29
C TRP A 31 8.08 -0.82 5.77
N ILE A 32 7.49 0.21 6.38
CA ILE A 32 6.97 0.13 7.75
C ILE A 32 5.92 -0.98 7.92
N LEU A 33 5.30 -1.44 6.82
CA LEU A 33 4.34 -2.53 6.82
C LEU A 33 4.97 -3.92 6.77
N ASP A 34 6.26 -4.04 6.46
CA ASP A 34 6.94 -5.32 6.40
C ASP A 34 7.75 -5.54 7.68
N PHE A 35 7.20 -6.33 8.61
CA PHE A 35 7.86 -6.69 9.86
C PHE A 35 9.22 -7.39 9.68
N LYS A 36 9.51 -7.93 8.48
CA LYS A 36 10.82 -8.54 8.20
C LYS A 36 11.92 -7.51 7.99
N LEU A 37 11.56 -6.27 7.64
CA LEU A 37 12.48 -5.15 7.47
C LEU A 37 12.74 -4.40 8.77
N TRP A 38 12.03 -4.76 9.85
CA TRP A 38 12.18 -4.13 11.15
C TRP A 38 13.44 -4.63 11.88
N PRO A 39 14.03 -3.80 12.76
CA PRO A 39 15.15 -4.22 13.60
C PRO A 39 14.81 -5.47 14.44
N ALA A 40 15.78 -6.37 14.61
CA ALA A 40 15.58 -7.56 15.44
C ALA A 40 15.44 -7.23 16.94
N GLU A 41 16.12 -6.18 17.39
CA GLU A 41 16.09 -5.68 18.76
C GLU A 41 15.68 -4.21 18.77
N TYR A 42 14.91 -3.81 19.78
CA TYR A 42 14.48 -2.43 19.97
C TYR A 42 14.89 -1.96 21.35
N THR A 43 15.80 -0.99 21.41
CA THR A 43 16.32 -0.42 22.66
C THR A 43 15.43 0.70 23.22
N GLY A 44 14.27 0.96 22.62
CA GLY A 44 13.32 1.99 23.07
C GLY A 44 13.67 3.41 22.63
N ASN A 45 14.93 3.67 22.27
CA ASN A 45 15.46 5.01 21.97
C ASN A 45 15.79 5.21 20.48
N GLU A 46 15.63 4.16 19.67
CA GLU A 46 15.86 4.22 18.23
C GLU A 46 14.54 4.59 17.55
N GLY A 47 14.42 5.84 17.09
CA GLY A 47 13.27 6.36 16.36
C GLY A 47 13.13 5.78 14.94
N PHE A 48 13.29 4.46 14.78
CA PHE A 48 13.17 3.82 13.47
C PHE A 48 11.72 3.90 12.99
N GLY A 49 11.55 4.23 11.71
CA GLY A 49 10.25 4.42 11.09
C GLY A 49 9.57 5.76 11.40
N ASP A 50 10.04 6.57 12.36
CA ASP A 50 9.36 7.82 12.76
C ASP A 50 9.32 8.82 11.59
N THR A 51 10.45 8.99 10.91
CA THR A 51 10.52 9.84 9.70
C THR A 51 9.64 9.29 8.57
N ALA A 52 9.51 7.97 8.47
CA ALA A 52 8.67 7.33 7.46
C ALA A 52 7.18 7.58 7.74
N VAL A 53 6.75 7.41 9.00
CA VAL A 53 5.39 7.70 9.43
C VAL A 53 5.06 9.18 9.26
N GLY A 54 5.95 10.10 9.62
CA GLY A 54 5.75 11.54 9.39
C GLY A 54 5.61 11.89 7.90
N ALA A 55 6.45 11.31 7.04
CA ALA A 55 6.35 11.51 5.59
C ALA A 55 5.05 10.96 4.99
N LEU A 56 4.55 9.84 5.52
CA LEU A 56 3.28 9.23 5.12
C LEU A 56 2.09 10.05 5.63
N ALA A 57 2.12 10.49 6.89
CA ALA A 57 1.12 11.37 7.47
C ALA A 57 0.96 12.66 6.65
N GLN A 58 2.07 13.25 6.20
CA GLN A 58 2.03 14.41 5.30
C GLN A 58 1.45 14.05 3.92
N SER A 59 1.81 12.90 3.37
CA SER A 59 1.32 12.46 2.05
C SER A 59 -0.20 12.19 2.06
N PHE A 60 -0.75 11.74 3.18
CA PHE A 60 -2.17 11.43 3.35
C PHE A 60 -2.95 12.47 4.18
N GLU A 61 -2.38 13.64 4.43
CA GLU A 61 -2.98 14.66 5.30
C GLU A 61 -4.42 14.99 4.90
N LYS A 62 -4.69 15.08 3.59
CA LYS A 62 -6.02 15.34 3.06
C LYS A 62 -7.01 14.22 3.41
N THR A 63 -6.62 12.97 3.17
CA THR A 63 -7.44 11.79 3.45
C THR A 63 -7.69 11.60 4.95
N LEU A 64 -6.66 11.83 5.77
CA LEU A 64 -6.79 11.78 7.23
C LEU A 64 -7.74 12.86 7.76
N ARG A 65 -7.67 14.07 7.21
CA ARG A 65 -8.59 15.17 7.58
C ARG A 65 -10.03 14.87 7.18
N GLU A 66 -10.25 14.26 6.02
CA GLU A 66 -11.59 13.83 5.57
C GLU A 66 -12.17 12.72 6.46
N ALA A 67 -11.31 11.87 7.03
CA ALA A 67 -11.69 10.82 7.98
C ALA A 67 -11.80 11.29 9.44
N GLU A 68 -11.65 12.60 9.71
CA GLU A 68 -11.62 13.18 11.07
C GLU A 68 -10.53 12.57 11.99
N LEU A 69 -9.47 12.03 11.41
CA LEU A 69 -8.35 11.44 12.13
C LEU A 69 -7.28 12.48 12.46
N ASP A 70 -6.75 12.38 13.67
CA ASP A 70 -5.77 13.32 14.18
C ASP A 70 -4.35 12.94 13.75
N SER A 71 -3.79 13.68 12.79
CA SER A 71 -2.44 13.44 12.29
C SER A 71 -1.36 13.66 13.35
N THR A 72 -1.65 14.39 14.43
CA THR A 72 -0.69 14.62 15.52
C THR A 72 -0.51 13.39 16.40
N LYS A 73 -1.50 12.49 16.45
CA LYS A 73 -1.45 11.26 17.24
C LYS A 73 -0.67 10.14 16.57
N LEU A 74 -0.44 10.22 15.25
CA LEU A 74 0.18 9.13 14.48
C LEU A 74 1.58 8.78 14.98
N GLU A 75 2.40 9.79 15.29
CA GLU A 75 3.77 9.56 15.77
C GLU A 75 3.77 8.96 17.18
N ASP A 76 2.88 9.41 18.05
CA ASP A 76 2.71 8.89 19.41
C ASP A 76 2.17 7.44 19.40
N GLU A 77 1.12 7.18 18.60
CA GLU A 77 0.54 5.85 18.41
C GLU A 77 1.56 4.88 17.83
N TRP A 78 2.38 5.32 16.87
CA TRP A 78 3.48 4.53 16.32
C TRP A 78 4.53 4.17 17.39
N ALA A 79 4.93 5.14 18.21
CA ALA A 79 5.88 4.90 19.30
C ALA A 79 5.32 3.88 20.32
N VAL A 80 4.04 4.02 20.69
CA VAL A 80 3.34 3.09 21.59
C VAL A 80 3.26 1.70 20.98
N LEU A 81 2.88 1.59 19.70
CA LEU A 81 2.77 0.33 18.97
C LEU A 81 4.11 -0.41 18.97
N LYS A 82 5.19 0.24 18.53
CA LYS A 82 6.55 -0.34 18.56
C LYS A 82 6.88 -0.88 19.95
N CYS A 83 6.69 -0.04 20.98
CA CYS A 83 7.03 -0.41 22.35
C CYS A 83 6.28 -1.67 22.82
N ASN A 84 5.00 -1.81 22.45
CA ASN A 84 4.20 -2.98 22.81
C ASN A 84 4.56 -4.23 21.99
N LEU A 85 4.78 -4.10 20.67
CA LEU A 85 5.18 -5.21 19.82
C LEU A 85 6.54 -5.78 20.23
N TYR A 86 7.52 -4.95 20.58
CA TYR A 86 8.82 -5.42 21.08
C TYR A 86 8.79 -5.90 22.53
N LYS A 87 7.81 -5.50 23.35
CA LYS A 87 7.58 -6.17 24.64
C LYS A 87 7.05 -7.59 24.43
N MET A 88 6.17 -7.77 23.45
CA MET A 88 5.61 -9.05 23.05
C MET A 88 6.62 -9.93 22.30
N SER A 89 7.70 -9.35 21.76
CA SER A 89 8.75 -10.09 21.05
C SER A 89 9.44 -11.17 21.90
N LYS A 90 9.34 -11.05 23.23
CA LYS A 90 9.77 -12.08 24.19
C LYS A 90 9.02 -13.41 24.04
N ILE A 91 7.84 -13.38 23.44
CA ILE A 91 6.95 -14.54 23.24
C ILE A 91 7.01 -14.99 21.78
N SER A 92 6.98 -14.06 20.82
CA SER A 92 7.05 -14.35 19.38
C SER A 92 7.81 -13.25 18.65
N PRO A 93 8.79 -13.56 17.80
CA PRO A 93 9.55 -12.53 17.09
C PRO A 93 8.64 -11.64 16.23
N VAL A 94 8.95 -10.34 16.19
CA VAL A 94 8.14 -9.32 15.48
C VAL A 94 7.94 -9.68 14.00
N SER A 95 8.94 -10.30 13.37
CA SER A 95 8.89 -10.74 11.97
C SER A 95 7.86 -11.84 11.66
N GLN A 96 7.28 -12.47 12.68
CA GLN A 96 6.23 -13.49 12.54
C GLN A 96 4.83 -12.96 12.85
N LEU A 97 4.70 -11.69 13.22
CA LEU A 97 3.40 -11.07 13.49
C LEU A 97 2.65 -10.77 12.19
N SER A 98 1.32 -10.79 12.25
CA SER A 98 0.45 -10.34 11.17
C SER A 98 -0.25 -9.04 11.54
N TRP A 99 -0.49 -8.19 10.52
CA TRP A 99 -1.30 -6.97 10.70
C TRP A 99 -2.71 -7.27 11.19
N GLN A 100 -3.27 -8.43 10.83
CA GLN A 100 -4.57 -8.87 11.37
C GLN A 100 -4.55 -8.99 12.90
N GLN A 101 -3.56 -9.69 13.47
CA GLN A 101 -3.44 -9.86 14.92
C GLN A 101 -3.25 -8.52 15.63
N ILE A 102 -2.48 -7.62 15.02
CA ILE A 102 -2.20 -6.30 15.55
C ILE A 102 -3.46 -5.42 15.50
N ASN A 103 -4.19 -5.45 14.38
CA ASN A 103 -5.42 -4.70 14.22
C ASN A 103 -6.47 -5.16 15.24
N GLU A 104 -6.60 -6.46 15.48
CA GLU A 104 -7.51 -6.98 16.53
C GLU A 104 -7.12 -6.55 17.96
N SER A 105 -5.81 -6.48 18.25
CA SER A 105 -5.30 -6.23 19.61
C SER A 105 -5.12 -4.76 19.96
N TYR A 106 -4.86 -3.90 18.97
CA TYR A 106 -4.45 -2.51 19.18
C TYR A 106 -5.37 -1.47 18.51
N ARG A 107 -6.49 -1.86 17.89
CA ARG A 107 -7.44 -0.92 17.25
C ARG A 107 -7.86 0.24 18.14
N GLU A 108 -8.18 -0.03 19.40
CA GLU A 108 -8.63 1.00 20.35
C GLU A 108 -7.50 1.95 20.79
N MET A 109 -6.25 1.47 20.77
CA MET A 109 -5.08 2.22 21.25
C MET A 109 -4.34 2.96 20.14
N CYS A 110 -4.36 2.44 18.92
CA CYS A 110 -3.57 2.91 17.78
C CYS A 110 -4.43 3.04 16.52
N GLY A 111 -5.67 3.51 16.68
CA GLY A 111 -6.67 3.53 15.62
C GLY A 111 -6.31 4.43 14.44
N SER A 112 -5.65 5.57 14.69
CA SER A 112 -5.23 6.51 13.64
C SER A 112 -4.13 5.89 12.79
N PHE A 113 -3.14 5.25 13.44
CA PHE A 113 -2.05 4.56 12.76
C PHE A 113 -2.53 3.33 11.99
N LEU A 114 -3.45 2.54 12.56
CA LEU A 114 -4.01 1.37 11.88
C LEU A 114 -4.87 1.77 10.66
N HIS A 115 -5.49 2.94 10.69
CA HIS A 115 -6.15 3.47 9.49
C HIS A 115 -5.15 3.87 8.40
N LEU A 116 -3.99 4.41 8.79
CA LEU A 116 -2.90 4.69 7.86
C LEU A 116 -2.35 3.38 7.24
N ASP A 117 -2.22 2.33 8.03
CA ASP A 117 -1.88 0.98 7.55
C ASP A 117 -2.91 0.45 6.53
N ASP A 118 -4.20 0.48 6.88
CA ASP A 118 -5.28 0.07 5.98
C ASP A 118 -5.25 0.84 4.65
N LEU A 119 -4.97 2.16 4.71
CA LEU A 119 -4.83 2.99 3.53
C LEU A 119 -3.65 2.58 2.66
N LEU A 120 -2.49 2.29 3.26
CA LEU A 120 -1.31 1.81 2.55
C LEU A 120 -1.55 0.44 1.90
N LEU A 121 -2.23 -0.47 2.60
CA LEU A 121 -2.58 -1.79 2.10
C LEU A 121 -3.65 -1.74 0.98
N SER A 122 -4.46 -0.67 0.94
CA SER A 122 -5.44 -0.45 -0.14
C SER A 122 -4.81 -0.03 -1.47
N ILE A 123 -3.53 0.38 -1.47
CA ILE A 123 -2.85 0.80 -2.69
C ILE A 123 -2.53 -0.44 -3.53
N PRO A 124 -3.03 -0.51 -4.78
CA PRO A 124 -2.73 -1.64 -5.64
C PRO A 124 -1.23 -1.71 -5.92
N THR A 125 -0.64 -2.86 -5.64
CA THR A 125 0.80 -3.12 -5.84
C THR A 125 1.17 -3.25 -7.33
N SER A 126 0.17 -3.29 -8.22
CA SER A 126 0.35 -3.42 -9.66
C SER A 126 -0.75 -2.70 -10.44
N SER A 127 -0.39 -2.12 -11.59
CA SER A 127 -1.32 -1.58 -12.57
C SER A 127 -2.10 -2.66 -13.33
N ALA A 128 -1.74 -3.94 -13.19
CA ALA A 128 -2.34 -5.04 -13.94
C ALA A 128 -3.87 -5.10 -13.81
N GLY A 129 -4.42 -4.78 -12.63
CA GLY A 129 -5.87 -4.69 -12.44
C GLY A 129 -6.51 -3.60 -13.30
N ALA A 130 -5.90 -2.41 -13.34
CA ALA A 130 -6.36 -1.31 -14.19
C ALA A 130 -6.18 -1.64 -15.68
N GLU A 131 -5.05 -2.24 -16.09
CA GLU A 131 -4.78 -2.67 -17.46
C GLU A 131 -5.77 -3.75 -17.94
N CYS A 132 -6.15 -4.67 -17.07
CA CYS A 132 -7.22 -5.63 -17.32
C CYS A 132 -8.55 -4.91 -17.53
N GLY A 133 -8.90 -3.97 -16.66
CA GLY A 133 -10.10 -3.13 -16.80
C GLY A 133 -10.13 -2.37 -18.13
N PHE A 134 -9.04 -1.72 -18.52
CA PHE A 134 -8.96 -1.01 -19.81
C PHE A 134 -9.04 -1.94 -21.01
N SER A 135 -8.45 -3.13 -20.92
CA SER A 135 -8.55 -4.15 -21.95
C SER A 135 -10.00 -4.62 -22.11
N GLN A 136 -10.73 -4.81 -21.02
CA GLN A 136 -12.15 -5.15 -21.04
C GLN A 136 -13.01 -4.02 -21.60
N VAL A 137 -12.76 -2.77 -21.22
CA VAL A 137 -13.43 -1.60 -21.82
C VAL A 137 -13.23 -1.57 -23.33
N LYS A 138 -12.01 -1.85 -23.80
CA LYS A 138 -11.70 -1.92 -25.23
C LYS A 138 -12.48 -3.03 -25.92
N LEU A 139 -12.55 -4.22 -25.32
CA LEU A 139 -13.32 -5.35 -25.87
C LEU A 139 -14.80 -5.00 -25.95
N ILE A 140 -15.42 -4.49 -24.88
CA ILE A 140 -16.84 -4.09 -24.87
C ILE A 140 -17.13 -3.07 -25.98
N LYS A 141 -16.34 -1.99 -26.07
CA LYS A 141 -16.55 -0.95 -27.08
C LYS A 141 -16.33 -1.44 -28.52
N THR A 142 -15.41 -2.38 -28.72
CA THR A 142 -15.03 -2.86 -30.06
C THR A 142 -15.93 -3.99 -30.55
N ASP A 143 -16.27 -4.95 -29.68
CA ASP A 143 -17.07 -6.13 -29.99
C ASP A 143 -18.52 -5.75 -30.29
N TRP A 144 -19.10 -4.87 -29.46
CA TRP A 144 -20.51 -4.49 -29.58
C TRP A 144 -20.75 -3.34 -30.56
N ARG A 145 -19.71 -2.75 -31.17
CA ARG A 145 -19.78 -1.48 -31.96
C ARG A 145 -20.69 -0.44 -31.32
N SER A 146 -20.65 -0.40 -30.00
CA SER A 146 -21.79 0.05 -29.20
C SER A 146 -21.72 1.55 -28.95
N CYS A 147 -22.80 2.25 -29.27
CA CYS A 147 -23.16 3.54 -28.66
C CYS A 147 -23.67 3.31 -27.22
N LEU A 148 -22.92 2.57 -26.40
CA LEU A 148 -23.20 2.42 -24.98
C LEU A 148 -22.97 3.76 -24.30
N THR A 149 -23.91 4.19 -23.48
CA THR A 149 -23.70 5.30 -22.56
C THR A 149 -22.68 4.91 -21.49
N ASP A 150 -22.03 5.91 -20.89
CA ASP A 150 -20.99 5.67 -19.89
C ASP A 150 -21.51 4.88 -18.68
N ASP A 151 -22.77 5.10 -18.30
CA ASP A 151 -23.42 4.38 -17.20
C ASP A 151 -23.50 2.87 -17.48
N HIS A 152 -24.03 2.49 -18.64
CA HIS A 152 -24.18 1.07 -19.01
C HIS A 152 -22.84 0.38 -19.28
N LEU A 153 -21.85 1.12 -19.79
CA LEU A 153 -20.49 0.61 -19.91
C LEU A 153 -19.91 0.28 -18.53
N THR A 154 -20.15 1.15 -17.55
CA THR A 154 -19.65 0.98 -16.18
C THR A 154 -20.31 -0.21 -15.49
N ASP A 155 -21.62 -0.35 -15.62
CA ASP A 155 -22.37 -1.50 -15.09
C ASP A 155 -21.83 -2.83 -15.67
N LEU A 156 -21.68 -2.89 -16.99
CA LEU A 156 -21.16 -4.09 -17.67
C LEU A 156 -19.71 -4.39 -17.27
N LEU A 157 -18.88 -3.36 -17.16
CA LEU A 157 -17.49 -3.51 -16.71
C LEU A 157 -17.42 -4.04 -15.27
N MET A 158 -18.28 -3.55 -14.37
CA MET A 158 -18.36 -4.01 -12.99
C MET A 158 -18.71 -5.50 -12.94
N VAL A 159 -19.73 -5.93 -13.69
CA VAL A 159 -20.09 -7.34 -13.80
C VAL A 159 -18.92 -8.18 -14.31
N LEU A 160 -18.23 -7.75 -15.36
CA LEU A 160 -17.13 -8.53 -15.95
C LEU A 160 -15.87 -8.59 -15.07
N LEU A 161 -15.64 -7.60 -14.22
CA LEU A 161 -14.49 -7.57 -13.32
C LEU A 161 -14.74 -8.26 -11.97
N GLN A 162 -15.99 -8.29 -11.51
CA GLN A 162 -16.35 -8.82 -10.19
C GLN A 162 -17.03 -10.19 -10.24
N SER A 163 -17.60 -10.58 -11.39
CA SER A 163 -18.19 -11.92 -11.53
C SER A 163 -17.13 -12.98 -11.71
N GLU A 164 -17.43 -14.18 -11.22
CA GLU A 164 -16.62 -15.35 -11.52
C GLU A 164 -16.64 -15.67 -13.02
N CYS A 165 -15.60 -16.36 -13.50
CA CYS A 165 -15.60 -16.87 -14.86
C CYS A 165 -16.82 -17.78 -15.08
N VAL A 166 -17.41 -17.74 -16.28
CA VAL A 166 -18.65 -18.47 -16.64
C VAL A 166 -18.63 -19.96 -16.25
N GLY A 167 -17.45 -20.61 -16.25
CA GLY A 167 -17.32 -22.01 -15.85
C GLY A 167 -17.48 -22.30 -14.36
N ASN A 168 -17.32 -21.30 -13.49
CA ASN A 168 -17.42 -21.43 -12.04
C ASN A 168 -18.68 -20.76 -11.47
N PHE A 169 -19.44 -20.05 -12.31
CA PHE A 169 -20.64 -19.35 -11.87
C PHE A 169 -21.67 -20.32 -11.30
N ASN A 170 -22.04 -20.13 -10.03
CA ASN A 170 -23.09 -20.88 -9.35
C ASN A 170 -24.31 -19.97 -9.10
N PRO A 171 -25.43 -20.16 -9.84
CA PRO A 171 -26.62 -19.31 -9.78
C PRO A 171 -27.43 -19.42 -8.48
#